data_AF-A0AAC9UJ97-F1
#
_entry.id   AF-A0AAC9UJ97-F1
#
_cell.length_a   1.000
_cell.length_b   1.000
_cell.length_c   1.000
_cell.angle_alpha   90.00
_cell.angle_beta   90.00
_cell.angle_gamma   90.00
#
_symmetry.space_group_name_H-M   'P 1'
#
loop_
_entity.id
_entity.type
_entity.pdbx_description
1 polymer ?
#
loop_
_entity_poly.entity_id
_entity_poly.type
_entity_poly.pdbx_seq_one_letter_code
_entity_poly.pdbx_strand_id
1 'polypeptide(L)'
;MGGLPDESLIIPYQTFVIALAKQMLVLINNIREYDSQINSIFTSMDDASIFTSLPGTGPCLAPRLLATLGEDKSRFSSAQEIQNYAGLSPVTERSGQKSWVHWRWQCSKFVRQSFIEWASKSVGQSYWAGIYYAQQKAKGNSHQSAVRALAYKWVRILFRCWKTGKAYDESKYLKALKEKGSPLLVVEKAC
;
A
#
# COMPACT_ATOMS: atom_id res chain seq x y z
N MET A 1 4.71 55.77 3.37
CA MET A 1 5.55 55.31 4.49
C MET A 1 5.17 53.88 4.80
N GLY A 2 5.89 52.92 4.23
CA GLY A 2 5.69 51.50 4.55
C GLY A 2 6.25 51.24 5.94
N GLY A 3 5.39 50.92 6.90
CA GLY A 3 5.81 50.52 8.23
C GLY A 3 6.68 49.28 8.14
N LEU A 4 7.88 49.34 8.71
CA LEU A 4 8.74 48.18 8.90
C LEU A 4 7.92 47.07 9.57
N PRO A 5 8.05 45.81 9.14
CA PRO A 5 7.33 44.72 9.77
C PRO A 5 7.71 44.64 11.25
N ASP A 6 6.71 44.43 12.11
CA ASP A 6 6.83 44.49 13.56
C ASP A 6 7.85 43.46 14.07
N GLU A 7 9.01 43.94 14.54
CA GLU A 7 10.10 43.11 15.06
C GLU A 7 9.64 42.21 16.21
N SER A 8 8.63 42.65 16.98
CA SER A 8 8.06 41.87 18.09
C SER A 8 7.35 40.59 17.64
N LEU A 9 6.94 40.51 16.37
CA LEU A 9 6.40 39.30 15.75
C LEU A 9 7.48 38.52 15.02
N ILE A 10 8.36 39.20 14.26
CA ILE A 10 9.35 38.52 13.41
C ILE A 10 10.33 37.69 14.23
N ILE A 11 10.90 38.27 15.29
CA ILE A 11 11.93 37.61 16.12
C ILE A 11 11.43 36.30 16.74
N PRO A 12 10.25 36.24 17.39
CA PRO A 12 9.76 34.98 17.95
C PRO A 12 9.40 33.95 16.87
N TYR A 13 8.84 34.35 15.71
CA TYR A 13 8.58 33.41 14.62
C TYR A 13 9.86 32.84 14.02
N GLN A 14 10.90 33.66 13.84
CA GLN A 14 12.22 33.19 13.40
C GLN A 14 12.79 32.16 14.39
N THR A 15 12.74 32.48 15.68
CA THR A 15 13.19 31.58 16.75
C THR A 15 12.40 30.27 16.75
N PHE A 16 11.07 30.34 16.58
CA PHE A 16 10.20 29.18 16.51
C PHE A 16 10.51 28.27 15.31
N VAL A 17 10.70 28.84 14.12
CA VAL A 17 11.08 28.07 12.92
C VAL A 17 12.44 27.41 13.11
N ILE A 18 13.43 28.11 13.67
CA ILE A 18 14.76 27.53 13.96
C ILE A 18 14.63 26.39 14.98
N ALA A 19 13.80 26.54 16.01
CA ALA A 19 13.57 25.50 17.01
C ALA A 19 12.92 24.25 16.40
N LEU A 20 11.88 24.43 15.56
CA LEU A 20 11.25 23.32 14.83
C LEU A 20 12.23 22.64 13.87
N ALA A 21 13.06 23.41 13.16
CA ALA A 21 14.08 22.86 12.28
C ALA A 21 15.10 21.98 13.03
N LYS A 22 15.55 22.43 14.21
CA LYS A 22 16.42 21.63 15.09
C LYS A 22 15.75 20.33 15.53
N GLN A 23 14.48 20.37 15.91
CA GLN A 23 13.74 19.16 16.28
C GLN A 23 13.58 18.19 15.09
N MET A 24 13.28 18.70 13.89
CA MET A 24 13.19 17.88 12.68
C MET A 24 14.49 17.14 12.36
N LEU A 25 15.65 17.79 12.53
CA LEU A 25 16.94 17.15 12.30
C LEU A 25 17.18 15.95 13.23
N VAL A 26 16.82 16.09 14.51
CA VAL A 26 16.91 14.99 15.49
C VAL A 26 15.98 13.84 15.08
N LEU A 27 14.73 14.15 14.71
CA LEU A 27 13.76 13.14 14.27
C LEU A 27 14.22 12.41 13.01
N ILE A 28 14.81 13.10 12.03
CA ILE A 28 15.35 12.47 10.81
C ILE A 28 16.43 11.43 11.16
N ASN A 29 17.34 11.75 12.09
CA ASN A 29 18.37 10.82 12.52
C ASN A 29 17.78 9.61 13.24
N ASN A 30 16.80 9.83 14.13
CA ASN A 30 16.11 8.73 14.80
C ASN A 30 15.35 7.83 13.82
N ILE A 31 14.70 8.40 12.80
CA ILE A 31 14.02 7.62 11.75
C ILE A 31 15.02 6.72 11.01
N ARG A 32 16.20 7.23 10.65
CA ARG A 32 17.24 6.42 9.99
C ARG A 32 17.72 5.28 10.87
N GLU A 33 17.86 5.52 12.17
CA GLU A 33 18.23 4.47 13.13
C GLU A 33 17.15 3.40 13.23
N TYR A 34 15.88 3.80 13.33
CA TYR A 34 14.76 2.85 13.30
C TYR A 34 14.70 2.06 11.99
N ASP A 35 14.88 2.71 10.84
CA ASP A 35 14.89 2.05 9.53
C ASP A 35 16.01 0.99 9.45
N SER A 36 17.19 1.29 9.99
CA SER A 36 18.31 0.35 10.08
C SER A 36 17.97 -0.87 10.95
N GLN A 37 17.44 -0.64 12.15
CA GLN A 37 17.05 -1.72 13.07
C GLN A 37 15.92 -2.58 12.51
N ILE A 38 14.90 -1.94 11.92
CA ILE A 38 13.79 -2.63 11.26
C ILE A 38 14.32 -3.51 10.14
N ASN A 39 15.22 -2.99 9.29
CA ASN A 39 15.77 -3.76 8.18
C ASN A 39 16.59 -4.95 8.69
N SER A 40 17.42 -4.77 9.72
CA SER A 40 18.20 -5.84 10.34
C SER A 40 17.30 -6.97 10.83
N ILE A 41 16.30 -6.65 11.66
CA ILE A 41 15.33 -7.62 12.19
C ILE A 41 14.58 -8.29 11.05
N PHE A 42 14.03 -7.50 10.13
CA PHE A 42 13.26 -8.01 8.99
C PHE A 42 14.07 -9.00 8.16
N THR A 43 15.33 -8.71 7.83
CA THR A 43 16.16 -9.62 7.02
C THR A 43 16.48 -10.94 7.70
N SER A 44 16.39 -11.01 9.04
CA SER A 44 16.59 -12.25 9.78
C SER A 44 15.34 -13.15 9.84
N MET A 45 14.18 -12.66 9.40
CA MET A 45 12.92 -13.41 9.45
C MET A 45 12.78 -14.34 8.24
N ASP A 46 12.32 -15.58 8.47
CA ASP A 46 12.13 -16.58 7.41
C ASP A 46 11.22 -16.11 6.27
N ASP A 47 10.15 -15.39 6.64
CA ASP A 47 9.15 -14.88 5.71
C ASP A 47 9.62 -13.65 4.90
N ALA A 48 10.77 -13.05 5.22
CA ALA A 48 11.23 -11.80 4.61
C ALA A 48 11.29 -11.89 3.08
N SER A 49 11.79 -13.04 2.57
CA SER A 49 11.88 -13.35 1.15
C SER A 49 10.54 -13.25 0.40
N ILE A 50 9.43 -13.57 1.08
CA ILE A 50 8.09 -13.48 0.51
C ILE A 50 7.73 -12.02 0.26
N PHE A 51 8.00 -11.14 1.22
CA PHE A 51 7.63 -9.73 1.13
C PHE A 51 8.58 -8.91 0.25
N THR A 52 9.87 -9.28 0.18
CA THR A 52 10.84 -8.65 -0.74
C THR A 52 10.64 -9.06 -2.19
N SER A 53 10.12 -10.26 -2.45
CA SER A 53 9.81 -10.71 -3.83
C SER A 53 8.65 -9.95 -4.48
N LEU A 54 7.84 -9.22 -3.69
CA LEU A 54 6.71 -8.47 -4.21
C LEU A 54 7.17 -7.15 -4.87
N PRO A 55 6.71 -6.85 -6.09
CA PRO A 55 7.13 -5.66 -6.80
C PRO A 55 6.66 -4.39 -6.09
N GLY A 56 7.56 -3.42 -5.93
CA GLY A 56 7.25 -2.11 -5.34
C GLY A 56 7.19 -2.07 -3.81
N THR A 57 7.54 -3.13 -3.08
CA THR A 57 7.56 -3.10 -1.61
C THR A 57 8.79 -2.35 -1.08
N GLY A 58 9.97 -2.75 -1.51
CA GLY A 58 11.24 -2.16 -1.05
C GLY A 58 11.46 -2.29 0.47
N PRO A 59 12.50 -1.64 1.01
CA PRO A 59 12.92 -1.83 2.40
C PRO A 59 11.93 -1.26 3.42
N CYS A 60 11.02 -0.37 3.01
CA CYS A 60 10.07 0.25 3.92
C CYS A 60 8.72 -0.46 3.95
N LEU A 61 8.16 -0.86 2.80
CA LEU A 61 6.82 -1.48 2.77
C LEU A 61 6.88 -2.98 3.02
N ALA A 62 7.97 -3.67 2.64
CA ALA A 62 8.08 -5.12 2.90
C ALA A 62 7.99 -5.45 4.41
N PRO A 63 8.71 -4.78 5.32
CA PRO A 63 8.56 -5.00 6.75
C PRO A 63 7.19 -4.61 7.29
N ARG A 64 6.60 -3.50 6.80
CA ARG A 64 5.23 -3.09 7.22
C ARG A 64 4.18 -4.14 6.86
N LEU A 65 4.27 -4.73 5.67
CA LEU A 65 3.37 -5.79 5.23
C LEU A 65 3.59 -7.07 6.04
N LEU A 66 4.83 -7.43 6.35
CA LEU A 66 5.13 -8.56 7.22
C LEU A 66 4.53 -8.34 8.61
N ALA A 67 4.79 -7.19 9.25
CA ALA A 67 4.23 -6.87 10.56
C ALA A 67 2.69 -6.85 10.58
N THR A 68 2.07 -6.50 9.45
CA THR A 68 0.60 -6.54 9.29
C THR A 68 0.06 -7.96 9.35
N LEU A 69 0.70 -8.90 8.66
CA LEU A 69 0.24 -10.29 8.59
C LEU A 69 0.71 -11.10 9.80
N GLY A 70 1.92 -10.82 10.30
CA GLY A 70 2.59 -11.57 11.36
C GLY A 70 3.14 -12.92 10.89
N GLU A 71 3.89 -13.57 11.78
CA GLU A 71 4.46 -14.90 11.57
C GLU A 71 3.42 -16.01 11.78
N ASP A 72 2.44 -15.78 12.67
CA ASP A 72 1.33 -16.68 12.89
C ASP A 72 0.41 -16.73 11.66
N LYS A 73 0.61 -17.78 10.86
CA LYS A 73 -0.19 -18.05 9.67
C LYS A 73 -1.68 -18.25 9.99
N SER A 74 -2.05 -18.59 11.23
CA SER A 74 -3.45 -18.82 11.61
C SER A 74 -4.25 -17.52 11.81
N ARG A 75 -3.57 -16.37 12.01
CA ARG A 75 -4.17 -15.05 12.25
C ARG A 75 -5.27 -14.66 11.26
N PHE A 76 -5.11 -15.03 10.00
CA PHE A 76 -6.10 -14.80 8.96
C PHE A 76 -6.47 -16.11 8.26
N SER A 77 -7.77 -16.43 8.23
CA SER A 77 -8.31 -17.61 7.56
C SER A 77 -8.44 -17.40 6.04
N SER A 78 -8.63 -16.15 5.61
CA SER A 78 -8.86 -15.80 4.21
C SER A 78 -8.27 -14.44 3.83
N ALA A 79 -8.01 -14.24 2.53
CA ALA A 79 -7.60 -12.94 2.01
C ALA A 79 -8.67 -11.85 2.26
N GLN A 80 -9.94 -12.23 2.33
CA GLN A 80 -11.05 -11.30 2.56
C GLN A 80 -11.00 -10.71 3.99
N GLU A 81 -10.53 -11.47 4.97
CA GLU A 81 -10.31 -10.93 6.33
C GLU A 81 -9.23 -9.85 6.33
N ILE A 82 -8.13 -10.05 5.61
CA ILE A 82 -7.09 -9.02 5.46
C ILE A 82 -7.66 -7.78 4.74
N GLN A 83 -8.43 -7.97 3.66
CA GLN A 83 -9.07 -6.87 2.95
C GLN A 83 -10.07 -6.10 3.83
N ASN A 84 -10.77 -6.78 4.73
CA ASN A 84 -11.66 -6.15 5.71
C ASN A 84 -10.86 -5.41 6.79
N TYR A 85 -9.83 -6.03 7.34
CA TYR A 85 -8.95 -5.45 8.36
C TYR A 85 -8.24 -4.18 7.85
N ALA A 86 -7.73 -4.22 6.61
CA ALA A 86 -7.15 -3.09 5.91
C ALA A 86 -8.20 -2.10 5.35
N GLY A 87 -9.49 -2.41 5.49
CA GLY A 87 -10.58 -1.59 4.98
C GLY A 87 -10.50 -1.31 3.48
N LEU A 88 -9.99 -2.27 2.69
CA LEU A 88 -9.91 -2.26 1.23
C LEU A 88 -11.18 -2.82 0.59
N SER A 89 -11.89 -3.72 1.29
CA SER A 89 -13.19 -4.21 0.85
C SER A 89 -14.24 -3.11 0.99
N PRO A 90 -15.04 -2.84 -0.06
CA PRO A 90 -16.18 -1.94 0.06
C PRO A 90 -17.25 -2.54 0.99
N VAL A 91 -18.03 -1.66 1.61
CA VAL A 91 -19.24 -2.01 2.36
C VAL A 91 -20.42 -1.62 1.50
N THR A 92 -21.32 -2.56 1.27
CA THR A 92 -22.59 -2.32 0.58
C THR A 92 -23.69 -2.31 1.62
N GLU A 93 -24.40 -1.20 1.72
CA GLU A 93 -25.57 -1.10 2.58
C GLU A 93 -26.84 -1.00 1.73
N ARG A 94 -27.87 -1.73 2.15
CA ARG A 94 -29.15 -1.85 1.45
C ARG A 94 -30.28 -1.67 2.45
N SER A 95 -31.22 -0.79 2.13
CA SER A 95 -32.44 -0.55 2.90
C SER A 95 -33.60 -0.29 1.96
N GLY A 96 -34.60 -1.17 1.98
CA GLY A 96 -35.71 -1.15 1.01
C GLY A 96 -35.19 -1.16 -0.43
N GLN A 97 -35.56 -0.14 -1.22
CA GLN A 97 -35.13 0.03 -2.61
C GLN A 97 -33.81 0.82 -2.76
N LYS A 98 -33.18 1.27 -1.66
CA LYS A 98 -31.93 2.02 -1.71
C LYS A 98 -30.75 1.08 -1.49
N SER A 99 -29.72 1.23 -2.33
CA SER A 99 -28.41 0.58 -2.15
C SER A 99 -27.31 1.61 -2.36
N TRP A 100 -26.33 1.63 -1.46
CA TRP A 100 -25.14 2.47 -1.61
C TRP A 100 -23.88 1.69 -1.22
N VAL A 101 -22.74 2.08 -1.79
CA VAL A 101 -21.45 1.43 -1.57
C VAL A 101 -20.46 2.46 -1.05
N HIS A 102 -19.78 2.13 0.04
CA HIS A 102 -18.81 3.02 0.67
C HIS A 102 -17.60 2.28 1.22
N TRP A 103 -16.67 3.05 1.77
CA TRP A 103 -15.50 2.51 2.43
C TRP A 103 -15.82 1.95 3.81
N ARG A 104 -15.13 0.89 4.19
CA ARG A 104 -15.17 0.44 5.57
C ARG A 104 -14.51 1.48 6.49
N TRP A 105 -15.28 2.15 7.34
CA TRP A 105 -14.74 3.17 8.24
C TRP A 105 -13.93 2.55 9.37
N GLN A 106 -14.44 1.47 9.97
CA GLN A 106 -13.78 0.72 11.04
C GLN A 106 -12.73 -0.24 10.48
N CYS A 107 -11.47 0.20 10.49
CA CYS A 107 -10.32 -0.55 9.98
C CYS A 107 -9.00 0.02 10.52
N SER A 108 -7.89 -0.69 10.31
CA SER A 108 -6.57 -0.13 10.57
C SER A 108 -6.14 0.84 9.46
N LYS A 109 -6.12 2.14 9.76
CA LYS A 109 -5.75 3.21 8.81
C LYS A 109 -4.29 3.10 8.33
N PHE A 110 -3.38 2.70 9.22
CA PHE A 110 -1.97 2.50 8.86
C PHE A 110 -1.76 1.31 7.91
N VAL A 111 -2.45 0.20 8.17
CA VAL A 111 -2.40 -0.99 7.32
C VAL A 111 -3.01 -0.69 5.95
N ARG A 112 -4.15 -0.01 5.93
CA ARG A 112 -4.76 0.50 4.70
C ARG A 112 -3.76 1.30 3.87
N GLN A 113 -3.14 2.30 4.49
CA GLN A 113 -2.18 3.18 3.83
C GLN A 113 -1.03 2.36 3.26
N SER A 114 -0.48 1.40 4.01
CA SER A 114 0.60 0.52 3.57
C SER A 114 0.23 -0.25 2.29
N PHE A 115 -0.98 -0.83 2.22
CA PHE A 115 -1.45 -1.52 1.01
C PHE A 115 -1.69 -0.58 -0.17
N ILE A 116 -2.19 0.63 0.07
CA ILE A 116 -2.43 1.63 -0.99
C ILE A 116 -1.10 2.13 -1.55
N GLU A 117 -0.13 2.47 -0.70
CA GLU A 117 1.21 2.90 -1.09
C GLU A 117 1.91 1.80 -1.90
N TRP A 118 1.89 0.56 -1.41
CA TRP A 118 2.45 -0.57 -2.12
C TRP A 118 1.80 -0.79 -3.49
N ALA A 119 0.47 -0.81 -3.55
CA ALA A 119 -0.24 -0.98 -4.82
C ALA A 119 0.13 0.14 -5.81
N SER A 120 0.23 1.39 -5.36
CA SER A 120 0.65 2.50 -6.22
C SER A 120 2.09 2.33 -6.73
N LYS A 121 3.02 1.85 -5.89
CA LYS A 121 4.41 1.60 -6.31
C LYS A 121 4.53 0.43 -7.27
N SER A 122 3.68 -0.58 -7.14
CA SER A 122 3.67 -1.76 -8.02
C SER A 122 3.29 -1.42 -9.47
N VAL A 123 2.57 -0.32 -9.73
CA VAL A 123 2.11 0.07 -11.08
C VAL A 123 3.26 0.17 -12.08
N GLY A 124 4.40 0.72 -11.66
CA GLY A 124 5.59 0.86 -12.51
C GLY A 124 6.58 -0.29 -12.44
N GLN A 125 6.33 -1.29 -11.57
CA GLN A 125 7.28 -2.39 -11.32
C GLN A 125 6.72 -3.78 -11.68
N SER A 126 5.42 -3.89 -11.90
CA SER A 126 4.76 -5.13 -12.30
C SER A 126 3.96 -4.90 -13.58
N TYR A 127 4.18 -5.78 -14.55
CA TYR A 127 3.55 -5.73 -15.87
C TYR A 127 2.03 -5.81 -15.76
N TRP A 128 1.50 -6.81 -15.03
CA TRP A 128 0.04 -6.97 -14.91
C TRP A 128 -0.58 -5.86 -14.06
N ALA A 129 0.13 -5.36 -13.05
CA ALA A 129 -0.36 -4.31 -12.17
C ALA A 129 -0.53 -2.99 -12.94
N GLY A 130 0.44 -2.66 -13.80
CA GLY A 130 0.38 -1.53 -14.72
C GLY A 130 -0.80 -1.61 -15.69
N ILE A 131 -0.99 -2.77 -16.34
CA ILE A 131 -2.14 -3.00 -17.23
C ILE A 131 -3.46 -2.87 -16.47
N TYR A 132 -3.58 -3.50 -15.30
CA TYR A 132 -4.81 -3.43 -14.52
C TYR A 132 -5.13 -2.00 -14.11
N TYR A 133 -4.14 -1.25 -13.65
CA TYR A 133 -4.30 0.16 -13.32
C TYR A 133 -4.78 0.97 -14.53
N ALA A 134 -4.17 0.79 -15.71
CA ALA A 134 -4.57 1.46 -16.94
C ALA A 134 -6.01 1.10 -17.35
N GLN A 135 -6.40 -0.17 -17.27
CA GLN A 135 -7.79 -0.61 -17.52
C GLN A 135 -8.78 0.05 -16.56
N GLN A 136 -8.43 0.17 -15.27
CA GLN A 136 -9.29 0.84 -14.31
C GLN A 136 -9.43 2.34 -14.62
N LYS A 137 -8.34 2.99 -15.03
CA LYS A 137 -8.34 4.39 -15.50
C LYS A 137 -9.19 4.58 -16.76
N ALA A 138 -9.11 3.67 -17.73
CA ALA A 138 -9.91 3.69 -18.95
C ALA A 138 -11.42 3.57 -18.69
N LYS A 139 -11.81 2.86 -17.62
CA LYS A 139 -13.22 2.81 -17.13
C LYS A 139 -13.71 4.11 -16.45
N GLY A 140 -12.93 5.19 -16.50
CA GLY A 140 -13.28 6.47 -15.86
C GLY A 140 -12.99 6.55 -14.36
N ASN A 141 -12.33 5.55 -13.76
CA ASN A 141 -12.01 5.61 -12.34
C ASN A 141 -10.96 6.69 -12.03
N SER A 142 -11.08 7.34 -10.87
CA SER A 142 -10.02 8.19 -10.32
C SER A 142 -8.77 7.37 -10.03
N HIS A 143 -7.60 8.04 -9.97
CA HIS A 143 -6.33 7.38 -9.61
C HIS A 143 -6.46 6.59 -8.30
N GLN A 144 -7.02 7.22 -7.28
CA GLN A 144 -7.20 6.60 -5.97
C GLN A 144 -8.13 5.38 -6.03
N SER A 145 -9.19 5.41 -6.86
CA SER A 145 -10.07 4.25 -7.06
C SER A 145 -9.35 3.10 -7.76
N ALA A 146 -8.56 3.39 -8.80
CA ALA A 146 -7.77 2.39 -9.52
C ALA A 146 -6.72 1.72 -8.62
N VAL A 147 -5.96 2.51 -7.84
CA VAL A 147 -4.95 1.99 -6.90
C VAL A 147 -5.59 1.11 -5.83
N ARG A 148 -6.75 1.48 -5.30
CA ARG A 148 -7.47 0.64 -4.31
C ARG A 148 -7.95 -0.67 -4.89
N ALA A 149 -8.50 -0.64 -6.10
CA ALA A 149 -8.91 -1.85 -6.79
C ALA A 149 -7.70 -2.78 -7.03
N LEU A 150 -6.52 -2.21 -7.27
CA LEU A 150 -5.26 -2.93 -7.41
C LEU A 150 -4.79 -3.51 -6.07
N ALA A 151 -4.81 -2.72 -4.99
CA ALA A 151 -4.51 -3.19 -3.64
C ALA A 151 -5.40 -4.37 -3.23
N TYR A 152 -6.70 -4.30 -3.54
CA TYR A 152 -7.64 -5.39 -3.30
C TYR A 152 -7.21 -6.68 -4.02
N LYS A 153 -6.71 -6.61 -5.26
CA LYS A 153 -6.15 -7.77 -5.97
C LYS A 153 -4.86 -8.28 -5.33
N TRP A 154 -3.94 -7.38 -5.01
CA TRP A 154 -2.65 -7.70 -4.41
C TRP A 154 -2.77 -8.47 -3.09
N VAL A 155 -3.70 -8.10 -2.22
CA VAL A 155 -3.93 -8.82 -0.95
C VAL A 155 -4.21 -10.31 -1.17
N ARG A 156 -4.94 -10.69 -2.23
CA ARG A 156 -5.21 -12.11 -2.53
C ARG A 156 -3.96 -12.87 -2.94
N ILE A 157 -3.07 -12.22 -3.69
CA ILE A 157 -1.79 -12.78 -4.11
C ILE A 157 -0.87 -12.93 -2.89
N LEU A 158 -0.70 -11.84 -2.14
CA LEU A 158 0.11 -11.83 -0.93
C LEU A 158 -0.37 -12.89 0.08
N PHE A 159 -1.68 -12.98 0.32
CA PHE A 159 -2.25 -13.98 1.23
C PHE A 159 -1.88 -15.40 0.79
N ARG A 160 -1.91 -15.71 -0.51
CA ARG A 160 -1.53 -17.04 -1.02
C ARG A 160 -0.03 -17.29 -0.85
N CYS A 161 0.82 -16.31 -1.18
CA CYS A 161 2.26 -16.39 -0.98
C CYS A 161 2.61 -16.62 0.50
N TRP A 162 2.04 -15.81 1.40
CA TRP A 162 2.23 -15.90 2.84
C TRP A 162 1.76 -17.23 3.43
N LYS A 163 0.57 -17.74 3.06
CA LYS A 163 0.08 -19.05 3.52
C LYS A 163 0.91 -20.23 3.02
N THR A 164 1.53 -20.11 1.85
CA THR A 164 2.31 -21.21 1.25
C THR A 164 3.80 -21.12 1.53
N GLY A 165 4.27 -20.03 2.15
CA GLY A 165 5.69 -19.79 2.37
C GLY A 165 6.47 -19.55 1.07
N LYS A 166 5.79 -19.22 -0.04
CA LYS A 166 6.42 -19.11 -1.36
C LYS A 166 6.51 -17.66 -1.80
N ALA A 167 7.71 -17.26 -2.23
CA ALA A 167 7.97 -15.99 -2.88
C ALA A 167 7.05 -15.79 -4.10
N TYR A 168 6.71 -14.52 -4.36
CA TYR A 168 5.96 -14.11 -5.52
C TYR A 168 6.81 -14.28 -6.79
N ASP A 169 6.16 -14.81 -7.83
CA ASP A 169 6.74 -14.96 -9.16
C ASP A 169 5.72 -14.43 -10.18
N GLU A 170 6.07 -13.32 -10.83
CA GLU A 170 5.20 -12.66 -11.79
C GLU A 170 4.96 -13.52 -13.03
N SER A 171 5.95 -14.25 -13.51
CA SER A 171 5.83 -15.11 -14.70
C SER A 171 4.83 -16.24 -14.44
N LYS A 172 4.90 -16.84 -13.25
CA LYS A 172 3.92 -17.86 -12.82
C LYS A 172 2.51 -17.28 -12.71
N TYR A 173 2.38 -16.07 -12.20
CA TYR A 173 1.08 -15.39 -12.11
C TYR A 173 0.49 -15.09 -13.49
N LEU A 174 1.29 -14.55 -14.40
CA LEU A 174 0.90 -14.26 -15.79
C LEU A 174 0.48 -15.52 -16.55
N LYS A 175 1.23 -16.62 -16.41
CA LYS A 175 0.88 -17.92 -17.00
C LYS A 175 -0.50 -18.39 -16.52
N ALA A 176 -0.74 -18.34 -15.21
CA ALA A 176 -2.03 -18.72 -14.63
C ALA A 176 -3.19 -17.82 -15.10
N LEU A 177 -2.94 -16.53 -15.35
CA LEU A 177 -3.95 -15.62 -15.91
C LEU A 177 -4.27 -15.97 -17.38
N LYS A 178 -3.26 -16.32 -18.17
CA LYS A 178 -3.42 -16.72 -19.57
C LYS A 178 -4.22 -18.01 -19.68
N GLU A 179 -3.87 -19.02 -18.89
CA GLU A 179 -4.57 -20.32 -18.84
C GLU A 179 -6.04 -20.18 -18.45
N LYS A 180 -6.36 -19.20 -17.61
CA LYS A 180 -7.73 -18.90 -17.18
C LYS A 180 -8.48 -17.95 -18.12
N GLY A 181 -7.89 -17.54 -19.25
CA GLY A 181 -8.51 -16.61 -20.19
C GLY A 181 -8.83 -15.25 -19.57
N SER A 182 -7.96 -14.75 -18.67
CA SER A 182 -8.25 -13.50 -17.97
C SER A 182 -8.34 -12.32 -18.95
N PRO A 183 -9.39 -11.48 -18.84
CA PRO A 183 -9.50 -10.26 -19.67
C PRO A 183 -8.40 -9.24 -19.39
N LEU A 184 -7.60 -9.45 -18.33
CA LEU A 184 -6.46 -8.61 -18.04
C LEU A 184 -5.37 -8.70 -19.13
N LEU A 185 -5.19 -9.88 -19.74
CA LEU A 185 -4.15 -10.13 -20.75
C LEU A 185 -4.68 -10.06 -22.18
N VAL A 186 -6.00 -9.92 -22.35
CA VAL A 186 -6.61 -9.62 -23.64
C VAL A 186 -6.38 -8.13 -23.89
N VAL A 187 -5.27 -7.80 -24.55
CA VAL A 187 -5.08 -6.47 -25.11
C VAL A 187 -6.12 -6.35 -26.23
N GLU A 188 -7.24 -5.68 -25.96
CA GLU A 188 -8.06 -5.16 -27.05
C GLU A 188 -7.14 -4.31 -27.92
N LYS A 189 -6.89 -4.77 -29.14
CA LYS A 189 -6.28 -3.96 -30.18
C LYS A 189 -7.22 -2.77 -30.37
N ALA A 190 -6.88 -1.62 -29.79
CA ALA A 190 -7.47 -0.37 -30.21
C ALA A 190 -7.10 -0.19 -31.69
N CYS A 191 -8.11 -0.24 -32.57
CA CYS A 191 -8.02 0.32 -33.91
C CYS A 191 -7.90 1.84 -33.81
#